data_AF-A0A6S7CTZ6-F1
#
_entry.id   AF-A0A6S7CTZ6-F1
#
_cell.length_a   1.000
_cell.length_b   1.000
_cell.length_c   1.000
_cell.angle_alpha   90.00
_cell.angle_beta   90.00
_cell.angle_gamma   90.00
#
_symmetry.space_group_name_H-M   'P 1'
#
loop_
_entity.id
_entity.type
_entity.pdbx_description
1 polymer ?
#
loop_
_entity_poly.entity_id
_entity_poly.type
_entity_poly.pdbx_seq_one_letter_code
_entity_poly.pdbx_strand_id
1 'polypeptide(L)'
;MQKIASLVLCAGALGAAASVQAGVCDAQFMHDGGAVQLTGSGNLSLGADLTFTEVTKSNGDNCRARVQGVATFGYAGLPPGKSKLDYLMTVKGGQATFLRYASAGEAPQPSEGQFDLRMLGLFAYDGKLNAGQKLPGSSFRLKIGKEAPVGGQPSTTVRIGEKSVGQKTSLNTALGNQSCHPVKYTRNSDPTMATFQGLTIPIPGMNTTVTDWYCPAVNLVMKQDIDQAGVKSAVEITQIK
;
A
#
# COMPACT_ATOMS: atom_id res chain seq x y z
N MET A 1 58.46 0.34 -33.03
CA MET A 1 57.65 -0.72 -32.39
C MET A 1 56.99 -0.12 -31.16
N GLN A 2 55.71 0.19 -31.26
CA GLN A 2 54.96 1.00 -30.29
C GLN A 2 53.91 0.07 -29.66
N LYS A 3 54.05 -0.27 -28.37
CA LYS A 3 53.10 -1.14 -27.65
C LYS A 3 52.42 -0.36 -26.52
N ILE A 4 51.24 0.15 -26.88
CA ILE A 4 49.95 0.17 -26.16
C ILE A 4 50.01 0.32 -24.62
N ALA A 5 49.63 1.51 -24.16
CA ALA A 5 49.30 1.80 -22.77
C ALA A 5 47.96 1.16 -22.39
N SER A 6 47.92 0.52 -21.21
CA SER A 6 46.72 -0.10 -20.63
C SER A 6 45.82 0.96 -20.01
N LEU A 7 44.58 1.07 -20.51
CA LEU A 7 43.50 1.81 -19.86
C LEU A 7 42.81 0.90 -18.84
N VAL A 8 42.89 1.25 -17.56
CA VAL A 8 42.08 0.66 -16.49
C VAL A 8 40.72 1.33 -16.51
N LEU A 9 39.67 0.62 -16.96
CA LEU A 9 38.29 1.04 -16.76
C LEU A 9 37.86 0.67 -15.34
N CYS A 10 37.72 1.66 -14.47
CA CYS A 10 36.95 1.53 -13.24
C CYS A 10 35.46 1.41 -13.60
N ALA A 11 34.93 0.19 -13.59
CA ALA A 11 33.50 -0.07 -13.63
C ALA A 11 32.87 0.38 -12.30
N GLY A 12 32.36 1.60 -12.26
CA GLY A 12 31.48 2.06 -11.20
C GLY A 12 30.16 1.28 -11.29
N ALA A 13 29.94 0.37 -10.34
CA ALA A 13 28.66 -0.29 -10.15
C ALA A 13 27.61 0.77 -9.80
N LEU A 14 26.83 1.19 -10.80
CA LEU A 14 25.54 1.83 -10.59
C LEU A 14 24.68 0.84 -9.82
N GLY A 15 24.54 1.07 -8.52
CA GLY A 15 23.59 0.37 -7.66
C GLY A 15 22.20 0.54 -8.24
N ALA A 16 21.72 -0.48 -8.94
CA ALA A 16 20.34 -0.56 -9.36
C ALA A 16 19.47 -0.51 -8.10
N ALA A 17 18.62 0.50 -8.00
CA ALA A 17 17.55 0.55 -7.02
C ALA A 17 16.65 -0.67 -7.26
N ALA A 18 16.84 -1.71 -6.45
CA ALA A 18 15.96 -2.87 -6.45
C ALA A 18 14.60 -2.44 -5.91
N SER A 19 13.72 -1.98 -6.79
CA SER A 19 12.29 -1.88 -6.54
C SER A 19 11.67 -3.24 -6.84
N VAL A 20 12.00 -4.23 -6.02
CA VAL A 20 11.32 -5.54 -6.06
C VAL A 20 10.12 -5.43 -5.13
N GLN A 21 8.97 -5.13 -5.71
CA GLN A 21 7.68 -5.13 -5.00
C GLN A 21 6.75 -6.10 -5.71
N ALA A 22 6.93 -7.41 -5.55
CA ALA A 22 6.02 -8.35 -6.20
C ALA A 22 5.61 -9.50 -5.28
N GLY A 23 4.41 -9.36 -4.75
CA GLY A 23 3.62 -10.46 -4.19
C GLY A 23 2.12 -10.37 -4.49
N VAL A 24 1.65 -9.23 -5.01
CA VAL A 24 0.21 -8.99 -5.21
C VAL A 24 -0.38 -9.75 -6.40
N CYS A 25 0.39 -9.99 -7.47
CA CYS A 25 -0.11 -10.72 -8.63
C CYS A 25 -0.34 -12.20 -8.35
N ASP A 26 0.42 -12.77 -7.42
CA ASP A 26 0.29 -14.16 -6.96
C ASP A 26 -0.60 -14.29 -5.71
N ALA A 27 -1.14 -13.17 -5.22
CA ALA A 27 -2.05 -13.20 -4.08
C ALA A 27 -3.33 -13.97 -4.43
N GLN A 28 -3.88 -14.65 -3.42
CA GLN A 28 -5.03 -15.55 -3.61
C GLN A 28 -6.27 -14.84 -4.17
N PHE A 29 -6.50 -13.56 -3.83
CA PHE A 29 -7.64 -12.77 -4.34
C PHE A 29 -7.42 -12.22 -5.75
N MET A 30 -6.23 -12.40 -6.34
CA MET A 30 -5.92 -11.87 -7.66
C MET A 30 -6.46 -12.79 -8.75
N HIS A 31 -7.76 -12.94 -8.84
CA HIS A 31 -8.45 -13.63 -9.93
C HIS A 31 -9.86 -13.05 -10.08
N ASP A 32 -10.54 -13.39 -11.16
CA ASP A 32 -11.93 -12.96 -11.34
C ASP A 32 -12.82 -13.53 -10.23
N GLY A 33 -13.59 -12.66 -9.59
CA GLY A 33 -14.43 -13.01 -8.44
C GLY A 33 -13.67 -13.11 -7.12
N GLY A 34 -12.37 -12.81 -7.10
CA GLY A 34 -11.58 -12.66 -5.88
C GLY A 34 -12.02 -11.43 -5.10
N ALA A 35 -11.89 -11.49 -3.78
CA ALA A 35 -12.35 -10.41 -2.90
C ALA A 35 -11.50 -10.29 -1.63
N VAL A 36 -11.41 -9.08 -1.11
CA VAL A 36 -10.72 -8.78 0.16
C VAL A 36 -11.57 -7.83 0.98
N GLN A 37 -11.77 -8.16 2.26
CA GLN A 37 -12.37 -7.25 3.23
C GLN A 37 -11.35 -6.86 4.28
N LEU A 38 -11.34 -5.56 4.59
CA LEU A 38 -10.41 -4.92 5.50
C LEU A 38 -11.19 -4.17 6.55
N THR A 39 -10.82 -4.32 7.81
CA THR A 39 -11.41 -3.57 8.91
C THR A 39 -10.32 -3.03 9.82
N GLY A 40 -10.50 -1.77 10.20
CA GLY A 40 -9.64 -1.01 11.07
C GLY A 40 -10.36 -0.71 12.38
N SER A 41 -9.66 -0.93 13.48
CA SER A 41 -10.14 -0.70 14.85
C SER A 41 -9.24 0.30 15.57
N GLY A 42 -9.78 0.98 16.58
CA GLY A 42 -9.09 2.01 17.37
C GLY A 42 -9.50 3.43 16.98
N ASN A 43 -8.55 4.37 17.04
CA ASN A 43 -8.82 5.80 16.83
C ASN A 43 -9.06 6.16 15.35
N LEU A 44 -8.64 5.27 14.45
CA LEU A 44 -8.92 5.32 13.02
C LEU A 44 -9.80 4.12 12.67
N SER A 45 -11.08 4.37 12.38
CA SER A 45 -11.93 3.35 11.76
C SER A 45 -11.71 3.40 10.26
N LEU A 46 -11.08 2.39 9.70
CA LEU A 46 -10.88 2.26 8.26
C LEU A 46 -11.52 0.96 7.82
N GLY A 47 -12.05 0.90 6.62
CA GLY A 47 -12.46 -0.38 6.06
C GLY A 47 -12.52 -0.32 4.56
N ALA A 48 -12.42 -1.46 3.92
CA ALA A 48 -12.65 -1.56 2.49
C ALA A 48 -13.15 -2.96 2.14
N ASP A 49 -14.22 -2.99 1.37
CA ASP A 49 -14.69 -4.20 0.70
C ASP A 49 -14.29 -4.09 -0.76
N LEU A 50 -13.36 -4.94 -1.20
CA LEU A 50 -12.77 -4.91 -2.54
C LEU A 50 -13.10 -6.20 -3.30
N THR A 51 -13.43 -6.07 -4.58
CA THR A 51 -13.62 -7.18 -5.51
C THR A 51 -12.73 -6.99 -6.73
N PHE A 52 -12.19 -8.09 -7.24
CA PHE A 52 -11.26 -8.14 -8.36
C PHE A 52 -11.93 -8.79 -9.57
N THR A 53 -11.85 -8.12 -10.71
CA THR A 53 -12.44 -8.53 -11.99
C THR A 53 -11.52 -8.14 -13.14
N GLU A 54 -11.77 -8.67 -14.34
CA GLU A 54 -10.96 -8.41 -15.53
C GLU A 54 -9.46 -8.70 -15.27
N VAL A 55 -9.19 -9.75 -14.49
CA VAL A 55 -7.83 -10.06 -14.04
C VAL A 55 -7.03 -10.71 -15.17
N THR A 56 -5.96 -10.04 -15.58
CA THR A 56 -4.99 -10.57 -16.54
C THR A 56 -3.62 -10.66 -15.89
N LYS A 57 -3.01 -11.84 -15.91
CA LYS A 57 -1.65 -12.07 -15.39
C LYS A 57 -0.73 -12.45 -16.53
N SER A 58 0.40 -11.76 -16.64
CA SER A 58 1.48 -12.15 -17.55
C SER A 58 2.54 -12.96 -16.81
N ASN A 59 2.83 -12.61 -15.55
CA ASN A 59 3.70 -13.33 -14.62
C ASN A 59 3.49 -12.80 -13.18
N GLY A 60 4.26 -13.29 -12.21
CA GLY A 60 4.17 -12.88 -10.79
C GLY A 60 4.47 -11.41 -10.50
N ASP A 61 5.06 -10.69 -11.47
CA ASP A 61 5.42 -9.26 -11.33
C ASP A 61 4.60 -8.34 -12.26
N ASN A 62 3.76 -8.93 -13.11
CA ASN A 62 3.03 -8.22 -14.14
C ASN A 62 1.59 -8.74 -14.23
N CYS A 63 0.68 -7.97 -13.68
CA CYS A 63 -0.74 -8.26 -13.72
C CYS A 63 -1.58 -6.97 -13.80
N ARG A 64 -2.83 -7.14 -14.19
CA ARG A 64 -3.81 -6.05 -14.25
C ARG A 64 -5.13 -6.60 -13.73
N ALA A 65 -5.88 -5.77 -13.02
CA ALA A 65 -7.20 -6.09 -12.51
C ALA A 65 -8.04 -4.82 -12.40
N ARG A 66 -9.33 -4.92 -12.64
CA ARG A 66 -10.30 -3.93 -12.20
C ARG A 66 -10.68 -4.22 -10.75
N VAL A 67 -10.46 -3.23 -9.89
CA VAL A 67 -10.71 -3.27 -8.45
C VAL A 67 -11.90 -2.38 -8.14
N GLN A 68 -12.98 -2.97 -7.67
CA GLN A 68 -14.21 -2.27 -7.33
C GLN A 68 -14.54 -2.46 -5.85
N GLY A 69 -15.25 -1.52 -5.25
CA GLY A 69 -15.54 -1.64 -3.83
C GLY A 69 -16.11 -0.41 -3.15
N VAL A 70 -16.14 -0.49 -1.83
CA VAL A 70 -16.49 0.64 -0.95
C VAL A 70 -15.43 0.76 0.13
N ALA A 71 -14.75 1.89 0.18
CA ALA A 71 -13.94 2.28 1.33
C ALA A 71 -14.83 2.97 2.37
N THR A 72 -14.64 2.63 3.64
CA THR A 72 -15.19 3.33 4.79
C THR A 72 -14.03 3.97 5.56
N PHE A 73 -14.25 5.17 6.07
CA PHE A 73 -13.25 5.85 6.89
C PHE A 73 -13.95 6.67 7.97
N GLY A 74 -13.31 6.79 9.13
CA GLY A 74 -13.76 7.60 10.25
C GLY A 74 -12.57 7.89 11.14
N TYR A 75 -12.57 9.08 11.73
CA TYR A 75 -11.43 9.58 12.50
C TYR A 75 -11.94 10.38 13.69
N ALA A 76 -11.48 10.03 14.90
CA ALA A 76 -11.64 10.82 16.12
C ALA A 76 -13.06 11.42 16.34
N GLY A 77 -14.12 10.61 16.19
CA GLY A 77 -15.51 11.04 16.42
C GLY A 77 -16.16 11.85 15.29
N LEU A 78 -15.43 12.12 14.20
CA LEU A 78 -16.03 12.67 12.98
C LEU A 78 -16.99 11.64 12.35
N PRO A 79 -18.08 12.09 11.69
CA PRO A 79 -19.00 11.18 11.01
C PRO A 79 -18.26 10.28 10.01
N PRO A 80 -18.51 8.96 10.02
CA PRO A 80 -17.86 8.05 9.10
C PRO A 80 -18.29 8.37 7.66
N GLY A 81 -17.32 8.41 6.76
CA GLY A 81 -17.53 8.57 5.33
C GLY A 81 -17.45 7.24 4.59
N LYS A 82 -18.07 7.20 3.41
CA LYS A 82 -17.94 6.11 2.45
C LYS A 82 -17.48 6.65 1.10
N SER A 83 -16.63 5.92 0.41
CA SER A 83 -16.20 6.22 -0.95
C SER A 83 -16.36 4.98 -1.82
N LYS A 84 -17.00 5.13 -2.98
CA LYS A 84 -17.02 4.08 -3.99
C LYS A 84 -15.67 4.03 -4.69
N LEU A 85 -15.14 2.83 -4.84
CA LEU A 85 -13.89 2.54 -5.54
C LEU A 85 -14.20 1.84 -6.86
N ASP A 86 -13.60 2.31 -7.95
CA ASP A 86 -13.58 1.63 -9.25
C ASP A 86 -12.28 2.04 -9.96
N TYR A 87 -11.32 1.13 -9.97
CA TYR A 87 -9.95 1.41 -10.40
C TYR A 87 -9.43 0.31 -11.32
N LEU A 88 -8.71 0.70 -12.37
CA LEU A 88 -7.80 -0.17 -13.07
C LEU A 88 -6.48 -0.21 -12.30
N MET A 89 -6.21 -1.34 -11.65
CA MET A 89 -4.91 -1.64 -11.08
C MET A 89 -4.02 -2.26 -12.15
N THR A 90 -2.82 -1.71 -12.34
CA THR A 90 -1.78 -2.29 -13.20
C THR A 90 -0.49 -2.43 -12.41
N VAL A 91 0.04 -3.63 -12.36
CA VAL A 91 1.34 -3.96 -11.77
C VAL A 91 2.31 -4.20 -12.92
N LYS A 92 3.41 -3.45 -12.96
CA LYS A 92 4.50 -3.64 -13.94
C LYS A 92 5.83 -3.68 -13.22
N GLY A 93 6.57 -4.78 -13.39
CA GLY A 93 7.82 -5.00 -12.65
C GLY A 93 7.62 -4.85 -11.14
N GLY A 94 6.50 -5.35 -10.62
CA GLY A 94 6.11 -5.21 -9.22
C GLY A 94 5.54 -3.83 -8.81
N GLN A 95 5.70 -2.80 -9.63
CA GLN A 95 5.18 -1.48 -9.27
C GLN A 95 3.68 -1.39 -9.59
N ALA A 96 2.86 -1.26 -8.54
CA ALA A 96 1.42 -1.07 -8.68
C ALA A 96 1.06 0.39 -9.00
N THR A 97 0.18 0.57 -9.97
CA THR A 97 -0.45 1.84 -10.37
C THR A 97 -1.96 1.66 -10.36
N PHE A 98 -2.68 2.71 -9.98
CA PHE A 98 -4.14 2.70 -9.90
C PHE A 98 -4.68 3.88 -10.70
N LEU A 99 -5.52 3.60 -11.69
CA LEU A 99 -6.21 4.60 -12.49
C LEU A 99 -7.70 4.49 -12.20
N ARG A 100 -8.33 5.57 -11.76
CA ARG A 100 -9.78 5.56 -11.54
C ARG A 100 -10.49 5.36 -12.88
N TYR A 101 -11.43 4.42 -12.95
CA TYR A 101 -12.37 4.39 -14.07
C TYR A 101 -13.25 5.64 -13.95
N ALA A 102 -13.12 6.58 -14.90
CA ALA A 102 -14.19 7.54 -15.14
C ALA A 102 -15.43 6.75 -15.58
N SER A 103 -16.61 7.33 -15.37
CA SER A 103 -17.90 6.75 -15.75
C SER A 103 -17.82 6.03 -17.11
N ALA A 104 -18.45 4.86 -17.21
CA ALA A 104 -18.29 3.92 -18.34
C ALA A 104 -18.28 4.61 -19.72
N GLY A 105 -17.16 4.53 -20.44
CA GLY A 105 -17.00 5.03 -21.82
C GLY A 105 -15.79 5.93 -22.05
N GLU A 106 -15.17 6.48 -21.00
CA GLU A 106 -13.99 7.33 -21.13
C GLU A 106 -12.69 6.55 -20.83
N ALA A 107 -11.62 6.84 -21.59
CA ALA A 107 -10.31 6.25 -21.37
C ALA A 107 -9.78 6.61 -19.97
N PRO A 108 -9.14 5.67 -19.23
CA PRO A 108 -8.56 5.95 -17.92
C PRO A 108 -7.57 7.11 -18.01
N GLN A 109 -7.91 8.26 -17.42
CA GLN A 109 -6.98 9.38 -17.30
C GLN A 109 -6.00 9.08 -16.15
N PRO A 110 -4.73 9.51 -16.22
CA PRO A 110 -3.80 9.50 -15.09
C PRO A 110 -4.41 10.23 -13.88
N SER A 111 -5.15 9.52 -13.04
CA SER A 111 -5.76 10.09 -11.84
C SER A 111 -4.70 10.14 -10.76
N GLU A 112 -3.93 11.22 -10.73
CA GLU A 112 -3.04 11.49 -9.61
C GLU A 112 -3.88 11.84 -8.37
N GLY A 113 -4.17 10.82 -7.56
CA GLY A 113 -4.72 11.00 -6.23
C GLY A 113 -6.16 10.53 -6.11
N GLN A 114 -6.30 9.38 -5.45
CA GLN A 114 -7.28 9.11 -4.38
C GLN A 114 -7.11 7.65 -3.94
N PHE A 115 -7.10 7.43 -2.62
CA PHE A 115 -6.89 6.17 -1.89
C PHE A 115 -5.90 5.20 -2.53
N ASP A 116 -4.63 5.40 -2.21
CA ASP A 116 -3.58 4.48 -2.62
C ASP A 116 -3.61 3.23 -1.72
N LEU A 117 -3.94 2.06 -2.29
CA LEU A 117 -3.94 0.79 -1.56
C LEU A 117 -2.59 0.47 -0.90
N ARG A 118 -1.49 1.07 -1.37
CA ARG A 118 -0.17 0.97 -0.72
C ARG A 118 -0.17 1.57 0.69
N MET A 119 -1.07 2.51 1.00
CA MET A 119 -1.24 3.03 2.38
C MET A 119 -1.64 1.96 3.38
N LEU A 120 -2.38 0.96 2.90
CA LEU A 120 -2.81 -0.17 3.72
C LEU A 120 -1.65 -1.13 4.00
N GLY A 121 -0.50 -0.98 3.34
CA GLY A 121 0.65 -1.87 3.51
C GLY A 121 0.38 -3.34 3.17
N LEU A 122 -0.82 -3.68 2.69
CA LEU A 122 -1.29 -5.07 2.62
C LEU A 122 -0.60 -5.89 1.52
N PHE A 123 0.03 -5.20 0.57
CA PHE A 123 0.62 -5.76 -0.64
C PHE A 123 2.11 -5.38 -0.78
N ALA A 124 2.79 -5.15 0.34
CA ALA A 124 4.03 -4.37 0.36
C ALA A 124 5.34 -5.18 0.25
N TYR A 125 5.31 -6.51 0.32
CA TYR A 125 6.50 -7.34 0.40
C TYR A 125 6.51 -8.45 -0.64
N ASP A 126 7.71 -8.83 -1.08
CA ASP A 126 7.92 -10.05 -1.84
C ASP A 126 7.97 -11.26 -0.90
N GLY A 127 7.74 -12.44 -1.48
CA GLY A 127 7.67 -13.76 -0.83
C GLY A 127 8.79 -14.12 0.15
N LYS A 128 9.92 -13.40 0.12
CA LYS A 128 11.20 -13.86 0.66
C LYS A 128 11.81 -12.85 1.64
N LEU A 129 11.08 -12.57 2.71
CA LEU A 129 11.64 -11.85 3.86
C LEU A 129 12.44 -12.77 4.77
N ASN A 130 13.58 -12.27 5.26
CA ASN A 130 14.41 -12.94 6.25
C ASN A 130 14.44 -12.14 7.56
N ALA A 131 14.47 -12.82 8.70
CA ALA A 131 14.61 -12.14 9.98
C ALA A 131 15.95 -11.36 10.05
N GLY A 132 15.91 -10.16 10.62
CA GLY A 132 17.04 -9.24 10.67
C GLY A 132 17.25 -8.41 9.39
N GLN A 133 16.57 -8.74 8.29
CA GLN A 133 16.64 -7.97 7.05
C GLN A 133 16.17 -6.53 7.28
N LYS A 134 16.88 -5.58 6.65
CA LYS A 134 16.46 -4.19 6.53
C LYS A 134 15.94 -3.94 5.14
N LEU A 135 14.83 -3.21 5.05
CA LEU A 135 14.23 -2.79 3.79
C LEU A 135 14.25 -1.26 3.72
N PRO A 136 14.50 -0.69 2.53
CA PRO A 136 14.55 0.76 2.39
C PRO A 136 13.20 1.39 2.74
N GLY A 137 13.28 2.61 3.27
CA GLY A 137 12.11 3.47 3.41
C GLY A 137 11.60 3.97 2.06
N SER A 138 10.46 4.65 2.08
CA SER A 138 9.86 5.24 0.88
C SER A 138 9.11 6.52 1.21
N SER A 139 8.85 7.33 0.21
CA SER A 139 8.04 8.54 0.35
C SER A 139 7.06 8.62 -0.80
N PHE A 140 5.82 8.99 -0.52
CA PHE A 140 4.80 9.16 -1.54
C PHE A 140 3.87 10.32 -1.18
N ARG A 141 3.40 11.01 -2.22
CA ARG A 141 2.49 12.14 -2.09
C ARG A 141 1.07 11.68 -2.41
N LEU A 142 0.15 11.98 -1.51
CA LEU A 142 -1.28 11.71 -1.63
C LEU A 142 -2.01 13.02 -1.89
N LYS A 143 -2.92 13.06 -2.86
CA LYS A 143 -3.88 14.15 -2.97
C LYS A 143 -5.18 13.75 -2.29
N ILE A 144 -5.73 14.65 -1.47
CA ILE A 144 -6.93 14.44 -0.67
C ILE A 144 -8.00 15.39 -1.20
N GLY A 145 -9.19 14.88 -1.50
CA GLY A 145 -10.32 15.69 -1.95
C GLY A 145 -10.76 15.40 -3.40
N LYS A 146 -12.02 15.76 -3.69
CA LYS A 146 -12.70 15.49 -4.97
C LYS A 146 -12.18 16.30 -6.16
N GLU A 147 -11.40 17.36 -5.92
CA GLU A 147 -11.13 18.41 -6.91
C GLU A 147 -9.67 18.86 -7.00
N ALA A 148 -8.71 18.20 -6.32
CA ALA A 148 -7.32 18.65 -6.37
C ALA A 148 -6.76 18.50 -7.81
N PRO A 149 -6.59 19.60 -8.59
CA PRO A 149 -6.00 19.52 -9.91
C PRO A 149 -4.54 19.12 -9.75
N VAL A 150 -3.85 18.85 -10.85
CA VAL A 150 -2.39 18.76 -10.85
C VAL A 150 -1.83 20.06 -10.24
N GLY A 151 -1.41 20.01 -8.97
CA GLY A 151 -0.95 21.16 -8.18
C GLY A 151 -1.87 21.68 -7.06
N GLY A 152 -3.09 21.17 -6.89
CA GLY A 152 -4.01 21.67 -5.86
C GLY A 152 -3.85 21.01 -4.50
N GLN A 153 -3.64 21.82 -3.46
CA GLN A 153 -3.87 21.46 -2.07
C GLN A 153 -5.34 21.04 -1.85
N PRO A 154 -5.64 20.10 -0.95
CA PRO A 154 -4.71 19.52 0.01
C PRO A 154 -4.06 18.22 -0.48
N SER A 155 -2.73 18.21 -0.48
CA SER A 155 -1.93 17.01 -0.62
C SER A 155 -1.18 16.75 0.69
N THR A 156 -0.98 15.49 1.07
CA THR A 156 -0.10 15.11 2.19
C THR A 156 1.04 14.25 1.66
N THR A 157 2.24 14.43 2.21
CA THR A 157 3.33 13.49 1.99
C THR A 157 3.34 12.48 3.12
N VAL A 158 3.39 11.20 2.76
CA VAL A 158 3.63 10.12 3.71
C VAL A 158 5.05 9.63 3.51
N ARG A 159 5.82 9.63 4.60
CA ARG A 159 7.20 9.14 4.64
C ARG A 159 7.24 7.89 5.50
N ILE A 160 7.74 6.81 4.92
CA ILE A 160 7.99 5.53 5.54
C ILE A 160 9.50 5.44 5.80
N GLY A 161 9.89 5.24 7.05
CA GLY A 161 11.29 5.00 7.43
C GLY A 161 11.80 3.64 6.99
N GLU A 162 13.08 3.37 7.25
CA GLU A 162 13.65 2.02 7.09
C GLU A 162 12.81 1.00 7.85
N LYS A 163 12.56 -0.15 7.21
CA LYS A 163 11.81 -1.24 7.82
C LYS A 163 12.74 -2.31 8.36
N SER A 164 12.38 -2.88 9.49
CA SER A 164 13.11 -3.99 10.13
C SER A 164 12.24 -5.24 10.19
N VAL A 165 12.75 -6.34 9.65
CA VAL A 165 12.05 -7.64 9.66
C VAL A 165 12.43 -8.41 10.92
N GLY A 166 11.44 -8.75 11.74
CA GLY A 166 11.62 -9.55 12.95
C GLY A 166 11.53 -11.06 12.71
N GLN A 167 11.70 -11.82 13.79
CA GLN A 167 11.52 -13.28 13.78
C GLN A 167 10.06 -13.64 13.51
N LYS A 168 9.82 -14.76 12.82
CA LYS A 168 8.45 -15.25 12.58
C LYS A 168 7.79 -15.55 13.93
N THR A 169 6.52 -15.19 14.03
CA THR A 169 5.66 -15.51 15.17
C THR A 169 4.31 -15.97 14.68
N SER A 170 3.59 -16.71 15.53
CA SER A 170 2.24 -17.17 15.23
C SER A 170 1.25 -16.02 15.34
N LEU A 171 0.38 -15.87 14.36
CA LEU A 171 -0.68 -14.86 14.33
C LEU A 171 -2.00 -15.51 13.88
N ASN A 172 -3.08 -15.28 14.62
CA ASN A 172 -4.43 -15.65 14.17
C ASN A 172 -4.91 -14.64 13.13
N THR A 173 -5.34 -15.14 11.97
CA THR A 173 -5.80 -14.32 10.84
C THR A 173 -7.15 -14.85 10.33
N ALA A 174 -7.78 -14.14 9.39
CA ALA A 174 -8.96 -14.63 8.68
C ALA A 174 -8.75 -15.97 7.95
N LEU A 175 -7.50 -16.36 7.68
CA LEU A 175 -7.12 -17.63 7.06
C LEU A 175 -6.62 -18.66 8.08
N GLY A 176 -7.01 -18.50 9.34
CA GLY A 176 -6.51 -19.30 10.45
C GLY A 176 -5.16 -18.83 10.97
N ASN A 177 -4.50 -19.70 11.73
CA ASN A 177 -3.22 -19.40 12.36
C ASN A 177 -2.09 -19.45 11.33
N GLN A 178 -1.32 -18.37 11.22
CA GLN A 178 -0.26 -18.18 10.24
C GLN A 178 1.07 -17.85 10.93
N SER A 179 2.19 -18.26 10.32
CA SER A 179 3.53 -17.89 10.77
C SER A 179 3.99 -16.63 10.03
N CYS A 180 4.02 -15.49 10.71
CA CYS A 180 4.20 -14.18 10.07
C CYS A 180 5.44 -13.44 10.63
N HIS A 181 6.14 -12.74 9.75
CA HIS A 181 7.17 -11.78 10.13
C HIS A 181 6.54 -10.46 10.57
N PRO A 182 6.88 -9.93 11.75
CA PRO A 182 6.62 -8.54 12.08
C PRO A 182 7.62 -7.65 11.34
N VAL A 183 7.14 -6.73 10.53
CA VAL A 183 7.95 -5.74 9.82
C VAL A 183 7.67 -4.37 10.40
N LYS A 184 8.61 -3.85 11.20
CA LYS A 184 8.43 -2.62 11.98
C LYS A 184 9.09 -1.42 11.32
N TYR A 185 8.39 -0.29 11.28
CA TYR A 185 8.88 0.98 10.71
C TYR A 185 8.13 2.19 11.29
N THR A 186 8.65 3.39 11.02
CA THR A 186 7.97 4.65 11.28
C THR A 186 7.22 5.14 10.05
N ARG A 187 6.02 5.67 10.23
CA ARG A 187 5.22 6.29 9.17
C ARG A 187 4.77 7.66 9.63
N ASN A 188 5.26 8.68 8.93
CA ASN A 188 5.01 10.08 9.24
C ASN A 188 4.24 10.73 8.09
N SER A 189 3.11 11.37 8.37
CA SER A 189 2.34 12.14 7.39
C SER A 189 2.44 13.63 7.65
N ASP A 190 2.55 14.42 6.58
CA ASP A 190 2.41 15.88 6.68
C ASP A 190 0.98 16.27 7.11
N PRO A 191 0.82 17.35 7.87
CA PRO A 191 -0.49 17.96 8.08
C PRO A 191 -1.11 18.36 6.74
N THR A 192 -2.44 18.32 6.68
CA THR A 192 -3.16 18.54 5.43
C THR A 192 -4.59 18.99 5.73
N MET A 193 -5.35 19.33 4.69
CA MET A 193 -6.78 19.60 4.83
C MET A 193 -7.56 18.43 4.24
N ALA A 194 -8.77 18.18 4.73
CA ALA A 194 -9.67 17.23 4.12
C ALA A 194 -11.09 17.77 4.14
N THR A 195 -11.79 17.59 3.03
CA THR A 195 -13.18 18.01 2.90
C THR A 195 -14.10 16.81 3.04
N PHE A 196 -14.96 16.84 4.05
CA PHE A 196 -15.97 15.82 4.32
C PHE A 196 -17.36 16.47 4.26
N GLN A 197 -18.19 16.04 3.33
CA GLN A 197 -19.57 16.56 3.18
C GLN A 197 -19.65 18.10 3.09
N GLY A 198 -18.69 18.73 2.42
CA GLY A 198 -18.61 20.20 2.29
C GLY A 198 -17.92 20.92 3.45
N LEU A 199 -17.59 20.22 4.54
CA LEU A 199 -16.80 20.76 5.64
C LEU A 199 -15.31 20.47 5.43
N THR A 200 -14.50 21.51 5.27
CA THR A 200 -13.04 21.40 5.18
C THR A 200 -12.43 21.51 6.58
N ILE A 201 -11.78 20.44 7.04
CA ILE A 201 -11.15 20.37 8.35
C ILE A 201 -9.63 20.17 8.22
N PRO A 202 -8.83 20.74 9.13
CA PRO A 202 -7.41 20.42 9.21
C PRO A 202 -7.23 19.01 9.78
N ILE A 203 -6.42 18.20 9.10
CA ILE A 203 -5.90 16.93 9.60
C ILE A 203 -4.46 17.17 10.07
N PRO A 204 -4.14 16.97 11.35
CA PRO A 204 -2.80 17.14 11.85
C PRO A 204 -1.84 16.12 11.23
N GLY A 205 -0.56 16.49 11.15
CA GLY A 205 0.48 15.53 10.79
C GLY A 205 0.52 14.42 11.84
N MET A 206 0.75 13.19 11.39
CA MET A 206 0.78 12.03 12.27
C MET A 206 2.17 11.42 12.25
N ASN A 207 2.69 11.08 13.42
CA ASN A 207 3.89 10.27 13.57
C ASN A 207 3.46 8.94 14.19
N THR A 208 3.62 7.85 13.45
CA THR A 208 3.14 6.54 13.86
C THR A 208 4.26 5.52 13.78
N THR A 209 4.25 4.56 14.70
CA THR A 209 5.00 3.32 14.55
C THR A 209 4.06 2.27 14.01
N VAL A 210 4.45 1.60 12.93
CA VAL A 210 3.65 0.57 12.27
C VAL A 210 4.39 -0.76 12.34
N THR A 211 3.64 -1.83 12.59
CA THR A 211 4.11 -3.21 12.44
C THR A 211 3.20 -3.92 11.45
N ASP A 212 3.75 -4.24 10.29
CA ASP A 212 3.08 -5.11 9.33
C ASP A 212 3.32 -6.57 9.71
N TRP A 213 2.27 -7.37 9.76
CA TRP A 213 2.34 -8.80 9.98
C TRP A 213 2.29 -9.53 8.63
N TYR A 214 3.45 -9.67 8.02
CA TYR A 214 3.61 -10.32 6.73
C TYR A 214 3.67 -11.84 6.88
N CYS A 215 2.75 -12.57 6.25
CA CYS A 215 2.63 -14.01 6.33
C CYS A 215 3.09 -14.65 5.00
N PRO A 216 4.30 -15.24 4.93
CA PRO A 216 4.87 -15.72 3.67
C PRO A 216 4.06 -16.82 2.99
N ALA A 217 3.36 -17.66 3.78
CA ALA A 217 2.54 -18.76 3.25
C ALA A 217 1.38 -18.27 2.36
N VAL A 218 0.92 -17.03 2.58
CA VAL A 218 -0.17 -16.41 1.82
C VAL A 218 0.29 -15.16 1.08
N ASN A 219 1.58 -14.83 1.18
CA ASN A 219 2.24 -13.68 0.55
C ASN A 219 1.55 -12.32 0.79
N LEU A 220 1.02 -12.12 2.00
CA LEU A 220 0.23 -10.94 2.35
C LEU A 220 0.56 -10.43 3.73
N VAL A 221 0.41 -9.12 3.93
CA VAL A 221 0.31 -8.56 5.28
C VAL A 221 -1.14 -8.76 5.73
N MET A 222 -1.33 -9.61 6.73
CA MET A 222 -2.67 -9.96 7.22
C MET A 222 -3.20 -8.97 8.25
N LYS A 223 -2.29 -8.22 8.89
CA LYS A 223 -2.60 -7.25 9.92
C LYS A 223 -1.54 -6.15 9.95
N GLN A 224 -1.94 -4.93 10.27
CA GLN A 224 -1.07 -3.84 10.66
C GLN A 224 -1.43 -3.41 12.07
N ASP A 225 -0.46 -3.38 12.97
CA ASP A 225 -0.59 -2.67 14.24
C ASP A 225 -0.02 -1.27 14.10
N ILE A 226 -0.75 -0.26 14.56
CA ILE A 226 -0.43 1.15 14.45
C ILE A 226 -0.43 1.75 15.86
N ASP A 227 0.70 2.32 16.25
CA ASP A 227 0.85 3.06 17.50
C ASP A 227 1.09 4.54 17.18
N GLN A 228 0.17 5.39 17.64
CA GLN A 228 0.28 6.83 17.57
C GLN A 228 0.33 7.40 18.98
N ALA A 229 1.52 7.72 19.46
CA ALA A 229 1.74 8.30 20.79
C ALA A 229 1.06 7.50 21.93
N GLY A 230 1.12 6.16 21.87
CA GLY A 230 0.52 5.25 22.83
C GLY A 230 -0.93 4.87 22.52
N VAL A 231 -1.58 5.56 21.58
CA VAL A 231 -2.92 5.19 21.09
C VAL A 231 -2.77 4.09 20.05
N LYS A 232 -3.22 2.89 20.40
CA LYS A 232 -3.15 1.70 19.53
C LYS A 232 -4.36 1.59 18.63
N SER A 233 -4.12 1.31 17.37
CA SER A 233 -5.11 0.98 16.35
C SER A 233 -4.60 -0.21 15.53
N ALA A 234 -5.49 -0.92 14.86
CA ALA A 234 -5.11 -2.01 13.97
C ALA A 234 -5.90 -1.94 12.67
N VAL A 235 -5.33 -2.44 11.59
CA VAL A 235 -6.03 -2.73 10.33
C VAL A 235 -5.78 -4.18 9.99
N GLU A 236 -6.82 -4.97 9.77
CA GLU A 236 -6.69 -6.39 9.51
C GLU A 236 -7.54 -6.83 8.32
N ILE A 237 -7.05 -7.87 7.64
CA ILE A 237 -7.83 -8.58 6.66
C ILE A 237 -8.79 -9.51 7.40
N THR A 238 -10.09 -9.27 7.23
CA THR A 238 -11.16 -10.05 7.88
C THR A 238 -11.75 -11.11 6.97
N GLN A 239 -11.63 -10.97 5.65
CA GLN A 239 -12.07 -11.95 4.68
C GLN A 239 -11.19 -11.91 3.43
N ILE A 240 -10.88 -13.07 2.88
CA ILE A 240 -10.29 -13.22 1.54
C ILE A 240 -11.03 -14.32 0.79
N LYS A 241 -11.26 -14.10 -0.49
CA LYS A 241 -11.80 -15.08 -1.44
C LYS A 241 -10.98 -15.06 -2.71
#